data_AF-A0A957T1M3-F1
#
_entry.id   AF-A0A957T1M3-F1
#
_cell.length_a   1.000
_cell.length_b   1.000
_cell.length_c   1.000
_cell.angle_alpha   90.00
_cell.angle_beta   90.00
_cell.angle_gamma   90.00
#
_symmetry.space_group_name_H-M   'P 1'
#
loop_
_entity.id
_entity.type
_entity.pdbx_description
1 polymer ?
#
loop_
_entity_poly.entity_id
_entity_poly.type
_entity_poly.pdbx_seq_one_letter_code
_entity_poly.pdbx_strand_id
1 'polypeptide(L)'
;MSNYSVFANLLDEYLTRRERSGAWLAQRLHINPATVSRWRNGDSRPGSPEVVVQMADLLQISAHDCAQMLAAVGYAATPTPTPNRSGEYPVGLTPVAHGQSSPTAIWQHYPPDYCYREMRTIAHWIDIGASGIVLGLPGSGVSTLLRYLSHRSEVLSDYLVGHKLVVPIWLELQPMAEPVPTTIYRLFLRGLLAQSAQLPTVITADLRHSCQSALRDTDLFVLQTWLFTLIEHFQRAQITLLFAFDRTDALPPETQMAVGTNLRLIRDQFRETVLYLMGMRRRATYFEDSNQLGELGSLLSLNLCVVRGLTEKDSLFTIGRRTALAGKTPSTQDVEHFLALTGGYPSLLKGVIQWWLTTAPPSPHQQWQPRLLREPGIQYHLREIWRALAPAERMALQTLQHHRNGQALSPEVSEDLARLGLLCRTDDDWQFAGSLFTGLTDHG
;
A
#
# COMPACT_ATOMS: atom_id res chain seq x y z
N MET A 1 30.42 17.16 16.99
CA MET A 1 29.05 17.73 16.99
C MET A 1 28.13 16.69 16.39
N SER A 2 26.99 16.41 17.03
CA SER A 2 26.01 15.42 16.53
C SER A 2 25.43 15.90 15.19
N ASN A 3 25.56 15.11 14.13
CA ASN A 3 25.21 15.51 12.76
C ASN A 3 23.70 15.75 12.57
N TYR A 4 22.86 15.25 13.49
CA TYR A 4 21.40 15.33 13.40
C TYR A 4 20.74 15.85 14.69
N SER A 5 21.41 16.75 15.42
CA SER A 5 20.91 17.30 16.70
C SER A 5 19.53 17.94 16.60
N VAL A 6 19.21 18.61 15.49
CA VAL A 6 17.88 19.22 15.27
C VAL A 6 16.78 18.15 15.22
N PHE A 7 17.01 17.07 14.48
CA PHE A 7 16.05 15.97 14.39
C PHE A 7 15.90 15.23 15.72
N ALA A 8 17.01 14.99 16.42
CA ALA A 8 17.04 14.39 17.74
C ALA A 8 16.16 15.16 18.74
N ASN A 9 16.32 16.50 18.78
CA ASN A 9 15.54 17.37 19.65
C ASN A 9 14.04 17.34 19.32
N LEU A 10 13.68 17.43 18.03
CA LEU A 10 12.28 17.33 17.59
C LEU A 10 11.68 15.98 18.01
N LEU A 11 12.40 14.87 17.77
CA LEU A 11 11.94 13.54 18.13
C LEU A 11 11.70 13.41 19.64
N ASP A 12 12.63 13.88 20.47
CA ASP A 12 12.49 13.85 21.93
C ASP A 12 11.34 14.72 22.42
N GLU A 13 11.14 15.90 21.82
CA GLU A 13 10.03 16.78 22.12
C GLU A 13 8.68 16.09 21.85
N TYR A 14 8.50 15.46 20.68
CA TYR A 14 7.25 14.79 20.35
C TYR A 14 7.01 13.51 21.16
N LEU A 15 8.06 12.74 21.45
CA LEU A 15 7.97 11.59 22.35
C LEU A 15 7.50 12.02 23.74
N THR A 16 8.11 13.08 24.29
CA THR A 16 7.76 13.62 25.61
C THR A 16 6.33 14.16 25.62
N ARG A 17 5.94 14.96 24.63
CA ARG A 17 4.60 15.55 24.51
C ARG A 17 3.48 14.51 24.42
N ARG A 18 3.77 13.31 23.89
CA ARG A 18 2.82 12.21 23.75
C ARG A 18 2.96 11.14 24.84
N GLU A 19 3.80 11.37 25.85
CA GLU A 19 4.11 10.42 26.93
C GLU A 19 4.53 9.03 26.38
N ARG A 20 5.36 9.03 25.33
CA ARG A 20 5.87 7.82 24.67
C ARG A 20 7.36 7.66 24.90
N SER A 21 7.81 6.42 25.05
CA SER A 21 9.24 6.09 25.17
C SER A 21 9.86 5.78 23.80
N GLY A 22 11.19 5.90 23.69
CA GLY A 22 11.91 5.44 22.50
C GLY A 22 11.71 3.94 22.24
N ALA A 23 11.56 3.12 23.29
CA ALA A 23 11.26 1.69 23.17
C ALA A 23 9.89 1.43 22.56
N TRP A 24 8.87 2.21 22.95
CA TRP A 24 7.53 2.16 22.35
C TRP A 24 7.59 2.45 20.85
N LEU A 25 8.35 3.49 20.45
CA LEU A 25 8.47 3.85 19.04
C LEU A 25 9.20 2.77 18.23
N ALA A 26 10.27 2.20 18.79
CA ALA A 26 11.00 1.09 18.18
C ALA A 26 10.11 -0.13 17.91
N GLN A 27 9.28 -0.49 18.89
CA GLN A 27 8.32 -1.59 18.75
C GLN A 27 7.30 -1.33 17.63
N ARG A 28 6.77 -0.11 17.55
CA ARG A 28 5.76 0.27 16.53
C ARG A 28 6.31 0.34 15.12
N LEU A 29 7.58 0.69 14.97
CA LEU A 29 8.28 0.71 13.69
C LEU A 29 8.89 -0.65 13.30
N HIS A 30 8.82 -1.65 14.19
CA HIS A 30 9.47 -2.95 14.01
C HIS A 30 10.99 -2.84 13.77
N ILE A 31 11.66 -1.96 14.52
CA ILE A 31 13.12 -1.75 14.46
C ILE A 31 13.78 -1.98 15.82
N ASN A 32 15.10 -2.18 15.81
CA ASN A 32 15.87 -2.37 17.04
C ASN A 32 15.79 -1.11 17.94
N PRO A 33 15.50 -1.23 19.25
CA PRO A 33 15.49 -0.09 20.19
C PRO A 33 16.77 0.75 20.17
N ALA A 34 17.94 0.13 19.96
CA ALA A 34 19.21 0.85 19.83
C ALA A 34 19.23 1.82 18.65
N THR A 35 18.51 1.52 17.57
CA THR A 35 18.36 2.41 16.40
C THR A 35 17.63 3.69 16.80
N VAL A 36 16.53 3.59 17.54
CA VAL A 36 15.79 4.77 18.04
C VAL A 36 16.62 5.55 19.05
N SER A 37 17.38 4.88 19.92
CA SER A 37 18.31 5.57 20.83
C SER A 37 19.37 6.38 20.06
N ARG A 38 19.95 5.82 18.99
CA ARG A 38 20.90 6.56 18.14
C ARG A 38 20.24 7.74 17.42
N TRP A 39 18.97 7.65 17.05
CA TRP A 39 18.21 8.78 16.49
C TRP A 39 17.99 9.90 17.52
N ARG A 40 17.60 9.53 18.73
CA ARG A 40 17.37 10.46 19.86
C ARG A 40 18.66 11.14 20.33
N ASN A 41 19.80 10.49 20.19
CA ASN A 41 21.12 11.10 20.46
C ASN A 41 21.66 11.92 19.28
N GLY A 42 21.00 11.84 18.11
CA GLY A 42 21.45 12.44 16.85
C GLY A 42 22.69 11.78 16.24
N ASP A 43 23.09 10.60 16.74
CA ASP A 43 24.20 9.79 16.23
C ASP A 43 23.90 9.25 14.82
N SER A 44 22.62 9.08 14.49
CA SER A 44 22.16 8.65 13.16
C SER A 44 20.79 9.25 12.83
N ARG A 45 20.36 9.12 11.59
CA ARG A 45 19.01 9.46 11.13
C ARG A 45 18.26 8.21 10.64
N PRO A 46 16.93 8.26 10.48
CA PRO A 46 16.19 7.25 9.74
C PRO A 46 16.79 7.00 8.36
N GLY A 47 16.67 5.78 7.85
CA GLY A 47 17.27 5.39 6.56
C GLY A 47 16.49 5.85 5.33
N SER A 48 15.22 6.21 5.49
CA SER A 48 14.37 6.73 4.41
C SER A 48 13.37 7.79 4.90
N PRO A 49 12.84 8.66 4.01
CA PRO A 49 11.79 9.61 4.38
C PRO A 49 10.49 8.93 4.81
N GLU A 50 10.18 7.74 4.31
CA GLU A 50 8.99 6.98 4.68
C GLU A 50 8.97 6.63 6.18
N VAL A 51 10.13 6.35 6.77
CA VAL A 51 10.23 6.07 8.21
C VAL A 51 9.92 7.32 9.03
N VAL A 52 10.32 8.50 8.56
CA VAL A 52 10.00 9.78 9.23
C VAL A 52 8.50 10.06 9.16
N VAL A 53 7.87 9.79 8.02
CA VAL A 53 6.40 9.94 7.86
C VAL A 53 5.66 8.96 8.77
N GLN A 54 6.08 7.68 8.83
CA GLN A 54 5.51 6.70 9.75
C GLN A 54 5.67 7.11 11.23
N MET A 55 6.84 7.67 11.60
CA MET A 55 7.06 8.23 12.93
C MET A 55 6.08 9.37 13.23
N ALA A 56 5.87 10.28 12.26
CA ALA A 56 4.93 11.38 12.39
C ALA A 56 3.50 10.89 12.57
N ASP A 57 3.07 9.88 11.81
CA ASP A 57 1.74 9.27 11.94
C ASP A 57 1.55 8.63 13.32
N LEU A 58 2.55 7.84 13.78
CA LEU A 58 2.52 7.18 15.08
C LEU A 58 2.46 8.17 16.25
N LEU A 59 3.19 9.28 16.14
CA LEU A 59 3.24 10.34 17.15
C LEU A 59 2.15 11.41 16.97
N GLN A 60 1.28 11.25 15.96
CA GLN A 60 0.22 12.19 15.60
C GLN A 60 0.76 13.62 15.45
N ILE A 61 1.87 13.74 14.72
CA ILE A 61 2.56 14.99 14.44
C ILE A 61 1.84 15.69 13.29
N SER A 62 1.73 17.02 13.34
CA SER A 62 1.10 17.79 12.26
C SER A 62 1.89 17.68 10.95
N ALA A 63 1.25 17.89 9.80
CA ALA A 63 1.94 17.85 8.51
C ALA A 63 3.07 18.89 8.42
N HIS A 64 2.90 20.06 9.04
CA HIS A 64 3.94 21.10 9.11
C HIS A 64 5.18 20.61 9.87
N ASP A 65 4.96 20.02 11.04
CA ASP A 65 6.03 19.50 11.89
C ASP A 65 6.71 18.27 11.28
N CYS A 66 5.96 17.43 10.57
CA CYS A 66 6.53 16.32 9.80
C CYS A 66 7.49 16.84 8.71
N ALA A 67 7.14 17.95 8.03
CA ALA A 67 8.02 18.59 7.06
C ALA A 67 9.30 19.14 7.72
N GLN A 68 9.20 19.67 8.95
CA GLN A 68 10.38 20.08 9.72
C GLN A 68 11.27 18.88 10.08
N MET A 69 10.69 17.76 10.52
CA MET A 69 11.46 16.53 10.79
C MET A 69 12.17 16.03 9.53
N LEU A 70 11.49 16.01 8.37
CA LEU A 70 12.07 15.63 7.08
C LEU A 70 13.22 16.56 6.65
N ALA A 71 13.07 17.87 6.85
CA ALA A 71 14.13 18.84 6.59
C ALA A 71 15.33 18.63 7.52
N ALA A 72 15.08 18.39 8.81
CA ALA A 72 16.13 18.19 9.82
C ALA A 72 17.00 16.95 9.57
N VAL A 73 16.48 15.94 8.86
CA VAL A 73 17.25 14.76 8.44
C VAL A 73 17.75 14.85 6.99
N GLY A 74 17.54 15.98 6.30
CA GLY A 74 18.00 16.21 4.93
C GLY A 74 17.22 15.46 3.84
N TYR A 75 15.94 15.15 4.08
CA TYR A 75 15.05 14.59 3.06
C TYR A 75 14.20 15.63 2.34
N ALA A 76 13.99 16.80 2.94
CA ALA A 76 13.37 17.93 2.26
C ALA A 76 14.44 18.95 1.86
N ALA A 77 14.32 19.51 0.66
CA ALA A 77 15.12 20.68 0.30
C ALA A 77 14.79 21.79 1.29
N THR A 78 15.78 22.26 2.05
CA THR A 78 15.65 23.49 2.82
C THR A 78 15.21 24.57 1.83
N PRO A 79 14.08 25.28 2.06
CA PRO A 79 13.68 26.37 1.19
C PRO A 79 14.85 27.34 1.15
N THR A 80 15.54 27.40 0.01
CA THR A 80 16.64 28.33 -0.17
C THR A 80 15.99 29.72 -0.09
N PRO A 81 16.44 30.63 0.80
CA PRO A 81 15.89 31.98 0.83
C PRO A 81 16.07 32.57 -0.56
N THR A 82 14.96 32.79 -1.26
CA THR A 82 14.95 33.15 -2.67
C THR A 82 15.60 34.53 -2.80
N PRO A 83 16.73 34.67 -3.54
CA PRO A 83 17.23 35.99 -3.85
C PRO A 83 16.22 36.69 -4.75
N ASN A 84 15.75 37.86 -4.32
CA ASN A 84 14.88 38.75 -5.09
C ASN A 84 15.49 38.99 -6.48
N ARG A 85 14.93 38.38 -7.52
CA ARG A 85 15.21 38.72 -8.92
C ARG A 85 13.92 38.75 -9.71
N SER A 86 13.48 39.97 -9.95
CA SER A 86 12.61 40.37 -11.05
C SER A 86 13.32 40.08 -12.38
N GLY A 87 12.73 39.22 -13.21
CA GLY A 87 13.23 38.92 -14.55
C GLY A 87 12.30 37.94 -15.24
N GLU A 88 11.59 38.44 -16.25
CA GLU A 88 10.61 37.74 -17.08
C GLU A 88 11.18 36.49 -17.78
N TYR A 89 10.41 35.40 -17.80
CA TYR A 89 10.59 34.26 -18.71
C TYR A 89 9.25 33.91 -19.39
N PRO A 90 9.28 33.42 -20.64
CA PRO A 90 8.10 33.24 -21.47
C PRO A 90 7.34 31.93 -21.19
N VAL A 91 6.09 31.96 -21.64
CA VAL A 91 4.99 31.01 -21.49
C VAL A 91 5.32 29.58 -21.95
N GLY A 92 4.95 28.59 -21.13
CA GLY A 92 4.70 27.21 -21.60
C GLY A 92 5.17 26.10 -20.68
N LEU A 93 4.59 26.00 -19.47
CA LEU A 93 4.38 24.82 -18.61
C LEU A 93 4.24 25.35 -17.17
N THR A 94 3.01 25.36 -16.66
CA THR A 94 2.69 25.93 -15.35
C THR A 94 3.36 25.12 -14.24
N PRO A 95 4.26 25.70 -13.43
CA PRO A 95 4.80 25.04 -12.25
C PRO A 95 3.67 24.91 -11.22
N VAL A 96 3.41 23.69 -10.75
CA VAL A 96 2.47 23.45 -9.65
C VAL A 96 3.12 23.97 -8.37
N ALA A 97 2.60 25.08 -7.84
CA ALA A 97 3.04 25.66 -6.57
C ALA A 97 2.84 24.65 -5.42
N HIS A 98 3.90 24.39 -4.65
CA HIS A 98 3.87 23.49 -3.50
C HIS A 98 3.21 24.17 -2.28
N GLY A 99 1.88 24.26 -2.30
CA GLY A 99 1.06 24.45 -1.11
C GLY A 99 0.89 23.13 -0.35
N GLN A 100 0.65 23.21 0.96
CA GLN A 100 0.38 22.08 1.85
C GLN A 100 -0.69 21.15 1.25
N SER A 101 -0.28 20.07 0.60
CA SER A 101 -1.19 19.15 -0.05
C SER A 101 -1.82 18.26 1.03
N SER A 102 -3.15 18.37 1.20
CA SER A 102 -3.92 17.42 1.99
C SER A 102 -3.54 15.99 1.56
N PRO A 103 -3.48 14.99 2.46
CA PRO A 103 -3.19 13.60 2.10
C PRO A 103 -4.05 13.06 0.95
N THR A 104 -5.25 13.64 0.75
CA THR A 104 -6.16 13.37 -0.37
C THR A 104 -5.62 13.80 -1.74
N ALA A 105 -4.84 14.89 -1.81
CA ALA A 105 -4.34 15.47 -3.05
C ALA A 105 -3.39 14.53 -3.81
N ILE A 106 -2.66 13.66 -3.10
CA ILE A 106 -1.77 12.65 -3.72
C ILE A 106 -2.55 11.73 -4.67
N TRP A 107 -3.79 11.39 -4.33
CA TRP A 107 -4.62 10.45 -5.09
C TRP A 107 -5.27 11.10 -6.31
N GLN A 108 -5.46 12.41 -6.30
CA GLN A 108 -6.00 13.17 -7.44
C GLN A 108 -5.08 13.14 -8.65
N HIS A 109 -3.79 12.91 -8.46
CA HIS A 109 -2.83 12.80 -9.56
C HIS A 109 -2.90 11.47 -10.31
N TYR A 110 -3.44 10.41 -9.71
CA TYR A 110 -3.56 9.12 -10.40
C TYR A 110 -4.57 9.23 -11.55
N PRO A 111 -4.30 8.61 -12.71
CA PRO A 111 -5.25 8.62 -13.80
C PRO A 111 -6.55 7.88 -13.40
N PRO A 112 -7.72 8.25 -13.95
CA PRO A 112 -8.99 7.54 -13.68
C PRO A 112 -8.98 6.05 -14.06
N ASP A 113 -8.09 5.66 -14.97
CA ASP A 113 -7.93 4.27 -15.41
C ASP A 113 -6.69 3.57 -14.83
N TYR A 114 -6.17 4.07 -13.71
CA TYR A 114 -5.10 3.41 -12.97
C TYR A 114 -5.52 1.99 -12.56
N CYS A 115 -4.71 0.98 -12.89
CA CYS A 115 -5.02 -0.43 -12.61
C CYS A 115 -6.40 -0.85 -13.16
N TYR A 116 -6.74 -0.44 -14.39
CA TYR A 116 -8.06 -0.64 -14.97
C TYR A 116 -8.57 -2.08 -14.93
N ARG A 117 -7.69 -3.09 -15.03
CA ARG A 117 -8.05 -4.52 -15.03
C ARG A 117 -8.59 -4.94 -13.67
N GLU A 118 -7.88 -4.55 -12.62
CA GLU A 118 -8.24 -4.82 -11.24
C GLU A 118 -9.51 -4.05 -10.87
N MET A 119 -9.60 -2.77 -11.24
CA MET A 119 -10.79 -1.92 -11.03
C MET A 119 -12.04 -2.52 -11.67
N ARG A 120 -11.96 -2.99 -12.93
CA ARG A 120 -13.07 -3.64 -13.62
C ARG A 120 -13.51 -4.94 -12.94
N THR A 121 -12.57 -5.73 -12.45
CA THR A 121 -12.86 -6.98 -11.72
C THR A 121 -13.60 -6.68 -10.41
N ILE A 122 -13.12 -5.69 -9.65
CA ILE A 122 -13.73 -5.25 -8.40
C ILE A 122 -15.12 -4.67 -8.65
N ALA A 123 -15.29 -3.82 -9.66
CA ALA A 123 -16.59 -3.25 -10.03
C ALA A 123 -17.61 -4.35 -10.37
N HIS A 124 -17.21 -5.37 -11.13
CA HIS A 124 -18.07 -6.50 -11.43
C HIS A 124 -18.55 -7.21 -10.15
N TRP A 125 -17.67 -7.43 -9.17
CA TRP A 125 -18.08 -8.01 -7.88
C TRP A 125 -19.07 -7.13 -7.13
N ILE A 126 -18.87 -5.81 -7.15
CA ILE A 126 -19.78 -4.86 -6.52
C ILE A 126 -21.17 -4.92 -7.17
N ASP A 127 -21.23 -5.01 -8.50
CA ASP A 127 -22.48 -5.11 -9.25
C ASP A 127 -23.28 -6.37 -8.89
N ILE A 128 -22.60 -7.51 -8.73
CA ILE A 128 -23.25 -8.78 -8.33
C ILE A 128 -23.38 -8.95 -6.81
N GLY A 129 -23.02 -7.91 -6.03
CA GLY A 129 -23.10 -7.93 -4.57
C GLY A 129 -22.18 -8.95 -3.91
N ALA A 130 -21.00 -9.22 -4.49
CA ALA A 130 -20.05 -10.19 -3.98
C ALA A 130 -18.83 -9.54 -3.30
N SER A 131 -18.31 -10.23 -2.29
CA SER A 131 -17.02 -9.92 -1.66
C SER A 131 -15.89 -10.69 -2.36
N GLY A 132 -14.65 -10.23 -2.22
CA GLY A 132 -13.51 -10.91 -2.86
C GLY A 132 -12.14 -10.60 -2.26
N ILE A 133 -11.13 -11.29 -2.77
CA ILE A 133 -9.73 -11.19 -2.35
C ILE A 133 -8.95 -10.44 -3.42
N VAL A 134 -8.21 -9.43 -2.98
CA VAL A 134 -7.20 -8.73 -3.78
C VAL A 134 -5.83 -9.26 -3.37
N LEU A 135 -5.29 -10.18 -4.17
CA LEU A 135 -4.04 -10.86 -3.90
C LEU A 135 -2.90 -10.18 -4.63
N GLY A 136 -1.76 -10.01 -3.97
CA GLY A 136 -0.52 -9.67 -4.65
C GLY A 136 0.69 -9.75 -3.73
N LEU A 137 1.82 -10.18 -4.28
CA LEU A 137 3.07 -10.30 -3.53
C LEU A 137 3.50 -8.97 -2.89
N PRO A 138 4.36 -8.98 -1.85
CA PRO A 138 4.86 -7.75 -1.25
C PRO A 138 5.40 -6.78 -2.30
N GLY A 139 4.88 -5.56 -2.32
CA GLY A 139 5.30 -4.52 -3.25
C GLY A 139 4.59 -4.51 -4.62
N SER A 140 3.67 -5.45 -4.89
CA SER A 140 2.84 -5.51 -6.10
C SER A 140 1.86 -4.34 -6.27
N GLY A 141 1.56 -3.61 -5.19
CA GLY A 141 0.69 -2.44 -5.25
C GLY A 141 -0.72 -2.65 -4.71
N VAL A 142 -1.06 -3.81 -4.11
CA VAL A 142 -2.36 -4.07 -3.46
C VAL A 142 -2.80 -2.91 -2.55
N SER A 143 -1.97 -2.52 -1.58
CA SER A 143 -2.27 -1.39 -0.68
C SER A 143 -2.44 -0.06 -1.42
N THR A 144 -1.75 0.14 -2.54
CA THR A 144 -1.90 1.35 -3.37
C THR A 144 -3.25 1.35 -4.10
N LEU A 145 -3.64 0.21 -4.67
CA LEU A 145 -4.93 0.01 -5.32
C LEU A 145 -6.10 0.22 -4.32
N LEU A 146 -6.05 -0.42 -3.15
CA LEU A 146 -7.13 -0.28 -2.15
C LEU A 146 -7.25 1.17 -1.64
N ARG A 147 -6.13 1.86 -1.42
CA ARG A 147 -6.16 3.29 -1.03
C ARG A 147 -6.65 4.18 -2.17
N TYR A 148 -6.22 3.92 -3.41
CA TYR A 148 -6.71 4.64 -4.59
C TYR A 148 -8.23 4.53 -4.69
N LEU A 149 -8.77 3.31 -4.57
CA LEU A 149 -10.20 3.03 -4.56
C LEU A 149 -10.97 3.87 -3.52
N SER A 150 -10.47 3.96 -2.30
CA SER A 150 -11.10 4.74 -1.22
C SER A 150 -10.99 6.25 -1.36
N HIS A 151 -9.93 6.76 -1.99
CA HIS A 151 -9.72 8.21 -2.13
C HIS A 151 -10.23 8.77 -3.47
N ARG A 152 -10.46 7.90 -4.45
CA ARG A 152 -10.95 8.21 -5.79
C ARG A 152 -12.22 7.40 -6.08
N SER A 153 -13.13 7.34 -5.13
CA SER A 153 -14.34 6.52 -5.23
C SER A 153 -15.23 6.91 -6.42
N GLU A 154 -15.14 8.15 -6.88
CA GLU A 154 -15.84 8.62 -8.07
C GLU A 154 -15.42 7.87 -9.33
N VAL A 155 -14.18 7.37 -9.41
CA VAL A 155 -13.69 6.63 -10.59
C VAL A 155 -14.37 5.28 -10.72
N LEU A 156 -14.93 4.72 -9.65
CA LEU A 156 -15.71 3.47 -9.73
C LEU A 156 -16.99 3.66 -10.55
N SER A 157 -17.56 4.86 -10.57
CA SER A 157 -18.82 5.11 -11.28
C SER A 157 -18.72 4.83 -12.79
N ASP A 158 -17.52 4.95 -13.36
CA ASP A 158 -17.24 4.62 -14.77
C ASP A 158 -17.26 3.11 -15.05
N TYR A 159 -17.15 2.27 -14.02
CA TYR A 159 -17.09 0.81 -14.14
C TYR A 159 -18.37 0.10 -13.64
N LEU A 160 -19.18 0.77 -12.82
CA LEU A 160 -20.38 0.18 -12.20
C LEU A 160 -21.60 0.27 -13.11
N VAL A 161 -22.44 -0.74 -13.06
CA VAL A 161 -23.73 -0.74 -13.78
C VAL A 161 -24.82 -0.10 -12.89
N GLY A 162 -25.61 0.81 -13.45
CA GLY A 162 -26.83 1.32 -12.80
C GLY A 162 -26.64 2.46 -11.81
N HIS A 163 -25.56 3.25 -11.91
CA HIS A 163 -25.32 4.45 -11.09
C HIS A 163 -25.42 4.24 -9.57
N LYS A 164 -25.05 3.05 -9.10
CA LYS A 164 -25.06 2.70 -7.68
C LYS A 164 -24.03 3.54 -6.91
N LEU A 165 -24.43 4.17 -5.81
CA LEU A 165 -23.49 4.88 -4.95
C LEU A 165 -22.75 3.87 -4.07
N VAL A 166 -21.43 3.84 -4.21
CA VAL A 166 -20.52 2.96 -3.46
C VAL A 166 -19.54 3.81 -2.67
N VAL A 167 -19.35 3.47 -1.41
CA VAL A 167 -18.42 4.15 -0.50
C VAL A 167 -17.34 3.16 -0.08
N PRO A 168 -16.16 3.18 -0.72
CA PRO A 168 -15.04 2.33 -0.35
C PRO A 168 -14.33 2.84 0.90
N ILE A 169 -14.22 1.99 1.91
CA ILE A 169 -13.64 2.31 3.21
C ILE A 169 -12.40 1.46 3.40
N TRP A 170 -11.23 2.06 3.24
CA TRP A 170 -9.96 1.40 3.46
C TRP A 170 -9.66 1.29 4.96
N LEU A 171 -9.31 0.08 5.39
CA LEU A 171 -9.02 -0.29 6.77
C LEU A 171 -7.65 -0.98 6.84
N GLU A 172 -6.71 -0.40 7.58
CA GLU A 172 -5.40 -1.01 7.84
C GLU A 172 -5.44 -1.85 9.12
N LEU A 173 -5.17 -3.15 8.98
CA LEU A 173 -5.17 -4.09 10.11
C LEU A 173 -3.81 -4.14 10.84
N GLN A 174 -2.75 -3.58 10.24
CA GLN A 174 -1.38 -3.60 10.74
C GLN A 174 -1.00 -2.19 11.23
N PRO A 175 -1.38 -1.79 12.46
CA PRO A 175 -0.79 -2.36 13.66
C PRO A 175 -1.80 -2.47 14.81
N MET A 176 -2.81 -3.34 14.68
CA MET A 176 -3.70 -3.62 15.80
C MET A 176 -2.88 -4.27 16.92
N ALA A 177 -2.70 -3.54 18.03
CA ALA A 177 -1.95 -4.04 19.19
C ALA A 177 -2.63 -5.27 19.79
N GLU A 178 -3.97 -5.24 19.81
CA GLU A 178 -4.83 -6.32 20.27
C GLU A 178 -6.01 -6.38 19.29
N PRO A 179 -6.06 -7.40 18.43
CA PRO A 179 -7.10 -7.52 17.43
C PRO A 179 -8.34 -8.22 18.00
N VAL A 180 -8.79 -7.73 19.15
CA VAL A 180 -10.06 -8.14 19.77
C VAL A 180 -11.25 -7.56 19.00
N PRO A 181 -12.46 -8.17 19.10
CA PRO A 181 -13.65 -7.70 18.38
C PRO A 181 -13.91 -6.19 18.52
N THR A 182 -13.78 -5.63 19.73
CA THR A 182 -13.99 -4.19 19.98
C THR A 182 -13.08 -3.31 19.13
N THR A 183 -11.83 -3.72 18.89
CA THR A 183 -10.89 -2.97 18.03
C THR A 183 -11.34 -3.00 16.56
N ILE A 184 -11.94 -4.09 16.09
CA ILE A 184 -12.46 -4.22 14.72
C ILE A 184 -13.67 -3.29 14.53
N TYR A 185 -14.64 -3.31 15.45
CA TYR A 185 -15.80 -2.40 15.38
C TYR A 185 -15.37 -0.93 15.42
N ARG A 186 -14.39 -0.58 16.28
CA ARG A 186 -13.80 0.77 16.28
C ARG A 186 -13.10 1.11 14.97
N LEU A 187 -12.44 0.15 14.33
CA LEU A 187 -11.79 0.33 13.03
C LEU A 187 -12.83 0.65 11.95
N PHE A 188 -13.98 -0.04 11.92
CA PHE A 188 -15.09 0.29 11.03
C PHE A 188 -15.61 1.71 11.22
N LEU A 189 -15.92 2.09 12.47
CA LEU A 189 -16.44 3.43 12.79
C LEU A 189 -15.45 4.53 12.42
N ARG A 190 -14.14 4.31 12.66
CA ARG A 190 -13.09 5.24 12.24
C ARG A 190 -12.98 5.34 10.72
N GLY A 191 -13.04 4.22 10.01
CA GLY A 191 -13.03 4.21 8.55
C GLY A 191 -14.21 4.98 7.96
N LEU A 192 -15.42 4.75 8.47
CA LEU A 192 -16.62 5.49 8.08
C LEU A 192 -16.45 7.00 8.34
N LEU A 193 -15.96 7.37 9.52
CA LEU A 193 -15.72 8.78 9.87
C LEU A 193 -14.69 9.44 8.94
N ALA A 194 -13.62 8.72 8.58
CA ALA A 194 -12.60 9.19 7.64
C ALA A 194 -13.18 9.43 6.24
N GLN A 195 -14.18 8.65 5.83
CA GLN A 195 -14.88 8.82 4.55
C GLN A 195 -16.09 9.78 4.61
N SER A 196 -16.34 10.41 5.76
CA SER A 196 -17.54 11.24 5.96
C SER A 196 -17.65 12.44 5.01
N ALA A 197 -16.55 12.90 4.40
CA ALA A 197 -16.56 13.95 3.40
C ALA A 197 -17.13 13.50 2.04
N GLN A 198 -17.15 12.20 1.76
CA GLN A 198 -17.69 11.62 0.53
C GLN A 198 -19.16 11.22 0.67
N LEU A 199 -19.74 11.39 1.86
CA LEU A 199 -21.11 10.97 2.17
C LEU A 199 -22.11 12.11 1.98
N PRO A 200 -23.39 11.79 1.70
CA PRO A 200 -24.47 12.77 1.74
C PRO A 200 -24.54 13.48 3.11
N THR A 201 -24.77 14.79 3.10
CA THR A 201 -24.75 15.64 4.30
C THR A 201 -25.65 15.13 5.43
N VAL A 202 -26.82 14.57 5.08
CA VAL A 202 -27.77 13.99 6.03
C VAL A 202 -27.13 12.85 6.83
N ILE A 203 -26.41 11.95 6.16
CA ILE A 203 -25.73 10.82 6.79
C ILE A 203 -24.51 11.30 7.59
N THR A 204 -23.78 12.31 7.08
CA THR A 204 -22.55 12.81 7.71
C THR A 204 -22.79 13.41 9.10
N ALA A 205 -23.89 14.14 9.30
CA ALA A 205 -24.21 14.74 10.59
C ALA A 205 -24.43 13.66 11.66
N ASP A 206 -25.30 12.69 11.36
CA ASP A 206 -25.64 11.58 12.25
C ASP A 206 -24.43 10.69 12.51
N LEU A 207 -23.64 10.41 11.47
CA LEU A 207 -22.42 9.61 11.56
C LEU A 207 -21.41 10.23 12.53
N ARG A 208 -21.14 11.54 12.42
CA ARG A 208 -20.15 12.21 13.27
C ARG A 208 -20.56 12.16 14.74
N HIS A 209 -21.83 12.47 15.03
CA HIS A 209 -22.34 12.44 16.40
C HIS A 209 -22.27 11.02 16.99
N SER A 210 -22.79 10.04 16.24
CA SER A 210 -22.87 8.63 16.65
C SER A 210 -21.48 8.01 16.85
N CYS A 211 -20.56 8.20 15.88
CA CYS A 211 -19.21 7.67 15.98
C CYS A 211 -18.41 8.30 17.12
N GLN A 212 -18.56 9.61 17.39
CA GLN A 212 -17.84 10.26 18.48
C GLN A 212 -18.26 9.72 19.86
N SER A 213 -19.55 9.40 20.04
CA SER A 213 -20.05 8.76 21.25
C SER A 213 -19.55 7.32 21.34
N ALA A 214 -19.78 6.52 20.30
CA ALA A 214 -19.41 5.10 20.26
C ALA A 214 -17.91 4.85 20.45
N LEU A 215 -17.03 5.68 19.87
CA LEU A 215 -15.57 5.51 19.98
C LEU A 215 -15.02 5.73 21.40
N ARG A 216 -15.81 6.34 22.30
CA ARG A 216 -15.45 6.49 23.73
C ARG A 216 -15.89 5.28 24.56
N ASP A 217 -16.81 4.48 24.04
CA ASP A 217 -17.36 3.32 24.73
C ASP A 217 -16.44 2.10 24.59
N THR A 218 -16.29 1.33 25.66
CA THR A 218 -15.52 0.08 25.71
C THR A 218 -16.40 -1.16 25.52
N ASP A 219 -17.73 -1.01 25.64
CA ASP A 219 -18.68 -2.10 25.49
C ASP A 219 -18.82 -2.50 24.01
N LEU A 220 -18.58 -3.79 23.75
CA LEU A 220 -18.70 -4.38 22.43
C LEU A 220 -20.12 -4.28 21.87
N PHE A 221 -21.13 -4.51 22.70
CA PHE A 221 -22.53 -4.49 22.29
C PHE A 221 -22.96 -3.08 21.86
N VAL A 222 -22.50 -2.05 22.58
CA VAL A 222 -22.75 -0.66 22.21
C VAL A 222 -22.11 -0.33 20.86
N LEU A 223 -20.84 -0.68 20.67
CA LEU A 223 -20.13 -0.48 19.39
C LEU A 223 -20.82 -1.20 18.23
N GLN A 224 -21.26 -2.44 18.44
CA GLN A 224 -21.97 -3.24 17.45
C GLN A 224 -23.32 -2.62 17.10
N THR A 225 -24.10 -2.23 18.11
CA THR A 225 -25.41 -1.59 17.94
C THR A 225 -25.30 -0.31 17.11
N TRP A 226 -24.29 0.52 17.40
CA TRP A 226 -24.04 1.73 16.63
C TRP A 226 -23.65 1.44 15.19
N LEU A 227 -22.74 0.50 14.96
CA LEU A 227 -22.35 0.13 13.59
C LEU A 227 -23.57 -0.37 12.79
N PHE A 228 -24.41 -1.21 13.40
CA PHE A 228 -25.58 -1.78 12.72
C PHE A 228 -26.61 -0.70 12.39
N THR A 229 -26.89 0.19 13.35
CA THR A 229 -27.76 1.35 13.14
C THR A 229 -27.25 2.22 11.98
N LEU A 230 -25.94 2.48 11.92
CA LEU A 230 -25.35 3.22 10.80
C LEU A 230 -25.52 2.48 9.47
N ILE A 231 -25.24 1.18 9.41
CA ILE A 231 -25.41 0.38 8.19
C ILE A 231 -26.87 0.39 7.72
N GLU A 232 -27.86 0.36 8.62
CA GLU A 232 -29.27 0.52 8.26
C GLU A 232 -29.57 1.87 7.61
N HIS A 233 -28.93 2.96 8.05
CA HIS A 233 -29.07 4.26 7.39
C HIS A 233 -28.52 4.23 5.96
N PHE A 234 -27.35 3.60 5.75
CA PHE A 234 -26.79 3.40 4.40
C PHE A 234 -27.71 2.53 3.54
N GLN A 235 -28.29 1.47 4.10
CA GLN A 235 -29.23 0.60 3.41
C GLN A 235 -30.49 1.35 2.96
N ARG A 236 -31.10 2.15 3.84
CA ARG A 236 -32.27 2.99 3.50
C ARG A 236 -31.94 4.01 2.42
N ALA A 237 -30.71 4.52 2.41
CA ALA A 237 -30.19 5.42 1.38
C ALA A 237 -29.71 4.70 0.11
N GLN A 238 -29.84 3.37 0.03
CA GLN A 238 -29.36 2.53 -1.08
C GLN A 238 -27.86 2.72 -1.41
N ILE A 239 -27.05 2.98 -0.37
CA ILE A 239 -25.60 3.13 -0.48
C ILE A 239 -24.93 1.82 -0.13
N THR A 240 -24.03 1.35 -0.99
CA THR A 240 -23.19 0.18 -0.67
C THR A 240 -21.89 0.62 -0.01
N LEU A 241 -21.61 0.05 1.15
CA LEU A 241 -20.35 0.15 1.86
C LEU A 241 -19.42 -0.97 1.38
N LEU A 242 -18.23 -0.59 0.93
CA LEU A 242 -17.20 -1.54 0.50
C LEU A 242 -16.00 -1.44 1.46
N PHE A 243 -15.91 -2.34 2.44
CA PHE A 243 -14.78 -2.32 3.37
C PHE A 243 -13.58 -3.05 2.77
N ALA A 244 -12.51 -2.30 2.51
CA ALA A 244 -11.26 -2.77 1.94
C ALA A 244 -10.21 -2.97 3.04
N PHE A 245 -10.04 -4.21 3.49
CA PHE A 245 -9.08 -4.60 4.51
C PHE A 245 -7.71 -4.82 3.89
N ASP A 246 -6.71 -4.09 4.36
CA ASP A 246 -5.33 -4.22 3.89
C ASP A 246 -4.52 -5.16 4.79
N ARG A 247 -3.74 -6.05 4.17
CA ARG A 247 -2.86 -7.04 4.84
C ARG A 247 -3.60 -7.94 5.84
N THR A 248 -4.72 -8.51 5.41
CA THR A 248 -5.54 -9.39 6.26
C THR A 248 -4.77 -10.64 6.69
N ASP A 249 -3.88 -11.12 5.83
CA ASP A 249 -2.99 -12.25 6.08
C ASP A 249 -1.87 -11.97 7.11
N ALA A 250 -1.73 -10.72 7.57
CA ALA A 250 -0.82 -10.38 8.66
C ALA A 250 -1.44 -10.60 10.05
N LEU A 251 -2.74 -10.87 10.14
CA LEU A 251 -3.41 -11.19 11.40
C LEU A 251 -3.04 -12.60 11.87
N PRO A 252 -2.92 -12.85 13.19
CA PRO A 252 -2.82 -14.20 13.73
C PRO A 252 -4.03 -15.08 13.36
N PRO A 253 -3.88 -16.40 13.16
CA PRO A 253 -5.00 -17.28 12.76
C PRO A 253 -6.23 -17.20 13.67
N GLU A 254 -6.04 -17.18 15.00
CA GLU A 254 -7.12 -17.06 15.97
C GLU A 254 -7.90 -15.75 15.82
N THR A 255 -7.18 -14.70 15.41
CA THR A 255 -7.77 -13.40 15.12
C THR A 255 -8.52 -13.42 13.80
N GLN A 256 -7.95 -14.04 12.76
CA GLN A 256 -8.62 -14.17 11.45
C GLN A 256 -9.96 -14.88 11.59
N MET A 257 -10.03 -15.94 12.39
CA MET A 257 -11.28 -16.63 12.70
C MET A 257 -12.29 -15.70 13.38
N ALA A 258 -11.89 -15.00 14.45
CA ALA A 258 -12.77 -14.11 15.19
C ALA A 258 -13.27 -12.93 14.32
N VAL A 259 -12.40 -12.36 13.49
CA VAL A 259 -12.76 -11.36 12.48
C VAL A 259 -13.78 -11.97 11.52
N GLY A 260 -13.50 -13.17 10.99
CA GLY A 260 -14.37 -13.89 10.06
C GLY A 260 -15.79 -14.06 10.53
N THR A 261 -15.97 -14.55 11.76
CA THR A 261 -17.30 -14.71 12.35
C THR A 261 -18.06 -13.38 12.43
N ASN A 262 -17.40 -12.30 12.83
CA ASN A 262 -18.03 -10.98 12.92
C ASN A 262 -18.37 -10.40 11.54
N LEU A 263 -17.48 -10.54 10.57
CA LEU A 263 -17.73 -10.10 9.19
C LEU A 263 -18.87 -10.90 8.57
N ARG A 264 -18.94 -12.21 8.82
CA ARG A 264 -20.03 -13.06 8.36
C ARG A 264 -21.36 -12.61 8.95
N LEU A 265 -21.42 -12.34 10.25
CA LEU A 265 -22.62 -11.83 10.92
C LEU A 265 -23.12 -10.53 10.26
N ILE A 266 -22.23 -9.56 10.04
CA ILE A 266 -22.57 -8.29 9.38
C ILE A 266 -23.05 -8.54 7.95
N ARG A 267 -22.35 -9.39 7.20
CA ARG A 267 -22.70 -9.72 5.81
C ARG A 267 -24.07 -10.36 5.70
N ASP A 268 -24.37 -11.36 6.53
CA ASP A 268 -25.61 -12.11 6.45
C ASP A 268 -26.82 -11.20 6.71
N GLN A 269 -26.68 -10.24 7.63
CA GLN A 269 -27.70 -9.25 7.92
C GLN A 269 -27.83 -8.16 6.84
N PHE A 270 -26.71 -7.74 6.23
CA PHE A 270 -26.65 -6.57 5.35
C PHE A 270 -26.09 -6.90 3.95
N ARG A 271 -26.49 -8.03 3.38
CA ARG A 271 -25.88 -8.58 2.15
C ARG A 271 -26.02 -7.72 0.88
N GLU A 272 -26.94 -6.77 0.85
CA GLU A 272 -27.06 -5.85 -0.31
C GLU A 272 -26.28 -4.54 -0.07
N THR A 273 -25.95 -4.26 1.19
CA THR A 273 -25.37 -3.00 1.65
C THR A 273 -23.87 -3.11 1.93
N VAL A 274 -23.40 -4.24 2.45
CA VAL A 274 -22.01 -4.38 2.94
C VAL A 274 -21.23 -5.40 2.13
N LEU A 275 -20.15 -4.97 1.49
CA LEU A 275 -19.21 -5.80 0.75
C LEU A 275 -17.81 -5.71 1.35
N TYR A 276 -16.99 -6.74 1.08
CA TYR A 276 -15.62 -6.82 1.56
C TYR A 276 -14.62 -7.02 0.41
N LEU A 277 -13.51 -6.29 0.48
CA LEU A 277 -12.29 -6.60 -0.26
C LEU A 277 -11.18 -6.92 0.73
N MET A 278 -10.55 -8.08 0.57
CA MET A 278 -9.43 -8.49 1.42
C MET A 278 -8.13 -8.45 0.66
N GLY A 279 -7.30 -7.46 0.97
CA GLY A 279 -5.92 -7.38 0.53
C GLY A 279 -5.07 -8.44 1.24
N MET A 280 -4.46 -9.33 0.48
CA MET A 280 -3.62 -10.42 0.98
C MET A 280 -2.32 -10.52 0.17
N ARG A 281 -1.24 -11.00 0.81
CA ARG A 281 0.04 -11.27 0.14
C ARG A 281 0.23 -12.74 -0.22
N ARG A 282 -0.48 -13.64 0.48
CA ARG A 282 -0.44 -15.09 0.28
C ARG A 282 -1.79 -15.61 -0.19
N ARG A 283 -1.77 -16.64 -1.04
CA ARG A 283 -2.99 -17.30 -1.52
C ARG A 283 -3.70 -18.00 -0.39
N ALA A 284 -5.03 -18.05 -0.48
CA ALA A 284 -5.87 -18.82 0.40
C ALA A 284 -5.53 -20.33 0.39
N THR A 285 -5.14 -20.85 -0.79
CA THR A 285 -4.75 -22.26 -0.97
C THR A 285 -3.47 -22.65 -0.24
N TYR A 286 -2.69 -21.68 0.24
CA TYR A 286 -1.47 -21.94 1.01
C TYR A 286 -1.70 -21.91 2.52
N PHE A 287 -2.92 -21.63 2.98
CA PHE A 287 -3.27 -21.98 4.35
C PHE A 287 -3.39 -23.50 4.40
N GLU A 288 -2.43 -24.14 5.09
CA GLU A 288 -2.26 -25.60 5.15
C GLU A 288 -3.53 -26.34 5.60
N ASP A 289 -4.41 -25.64 6.30
CA ASP A 289 -5.73 -26.08 6.66
C ASP A 289 -6.76 -25.10 6.07
N SER A 290 -7.62 -25.58 5.18
CA SER A 290 -8.74 -24.81 4.63
C SER A 290 -9.64 -24.22 5.74
N ASN A 291 -9.58 -24.79 6.95
CA ASN A 291 -10.27 -24.26 8.13
C ASN A 291 -9.61 -23.00 8.72
N GLN A 292 -8.36 -22.66 8.38
CA GLN A 292 -7.68 -21.46 8.93
C GLN A 292 -8.36 -20.16 8.52
N LEU A 293 -8.90 -20.10 7.30
CA LEU A 293 -9.75 -18.99 6.89
C LEU A 293 -11.16 -19.12 7.45
N GLY A 294 -11.60 -20.32 7.82
CA GLY A 294 -12.92 -20.58 8.40
C GLY A 294 -14.05 -19.88 7.63
N GLU A 295 -14.82 -19.05 8.33
CA GLU A 295 -15.90 -18.25 7.75
C GLU A 295 -15.44 -17.18 6.75
N LEU A 296 -14.19 -16.70 6.83
CA LEU A 296 -13.63 -15.83 5.80
C LEU A 296 -13.49 -16.55 4.48
N GLY A 297 -13.11 -17.83 4.53
CA GLY A 297 -13.00 -18.67 3.34
C GLY A 297 -14.34 -18.70 2.61
N SER A 298 -15.41 -19.09 3.29
CA SER A 298 -16.76 -19.17 2.69
C SER A 298 -17.25 -17.83 2.16
N LEU A 299 -17.00 -16.73 2.90
CA LEU A 299 -17.38 -15.36 2.54
C LEU A 299 -16.68 -14.83 1.29
N LEU A 300 -15.49 -15.33 0.96
CA LEU A 300 -14.61 -14.82 -0.09
C LEU A 300 -14.37 -15.80 -1.24
N SER A 301 -14.75 -17.06 -1.06
CA SER A 301 -14.19 -18.26 -1.71
C SER A 301 -14.17 -18.31 -3.25
N LEU A 302 -14.82 -17.39 -3.97
CA LEU A 302 -14.97 -17.48 -5.43
C LEU A 302 -14.42 -16.28 -6.20
N ASN A 303 -14.02 -15.21 -5.52
CA ASN A 303 -13.67 -13.95 -6.16
C ASN A 303 -12.23 -13.58 -5.86
N LEU A 304 -11.34 -13.86 -6.81
CA LEU A 304 -9.92 -13.54 -6.71
C LEU A 304 -9.50 -12.53 -7.80
N CYS A 305 -8.86 -11.45 -7.37
CA CYS A 305 -8.26 -10.44 -8.23
C CYS A 305 -6.78 -10.41 -7.89
N VAL A 306 -5.93 -10.78 -8.86
CA VAL A 306 -4.49 -10.80 -8.67
C VAL A 306 -3.89 -9.50 -9.19
N VAL A 307 -3.30 -8.71 -8.31
CA VAL A 307 -2.57 -7.48 -8.65
C VAL A 307 -1.20 -7.85 -9.18
N ARG A 308 -0.97 -7.55 -10.45
CA ARG A 308 0.27 -7.89 -11.18
C ARG A 308 1.25 -6.72 -11.17
N GLY A 309 2.36 -6.88 -11.89
CA GLY A 309 3.18 -5.74 -12.32
C GLY A 309 2.32 -4.69 -13.03
N LEU A 310 2.70 -3.42 -12.88
CA LEU A 310 1.99 -2.31 -13.50
C LEU A 310 1.96 -2.48 -15.02
N THR A 311 0.87 -2.02 -15.64
CA THR A 311 0.85 -1.86 -17.10
C THR A 311 1.93 -0.87 -17.53
N GLU A 312 2.30 -0.88 -18.81
CA GLU A 312 3.25 0.11 -19.34
C GLU A 312 2.78 1.54 -19.07
N LYS A 313 1.49 1.83 -19.33
CA LYS A 313 0.87 3.12 -19.04
C LYS A 313 1.00 3.52 -17.57
N ASP A 314 0.66 2.64 -16.64
CA ASP A 314 0.74 2.92 -15.20
C ASP A 314 2.19 3.05 -14.71
N SER A 315 3.11 2.32 -15.36
CA SER A 315 4.54 2.43 -15.11
C SER A 315 5.08 3.78 -15.56
N LEU A 316 4.73 4.23 -16.76
CA LEU A 316 5.10 5.55 -17.29
C LEU A 316 4.58 6.67 -16.39
N PHE A 317 3.33 6.58 -15.93
CA PHE A 317 2.78 7.51 -14.94
C PHE A 317 3.61 7.52 -13.65
N THR A 318 3.94 6.34 -13.12
CA THR A 318 4.74 6.21 -11.88
C THR A 318 6.15 6.79 -12.04
N ILE A 319 6.79 6.54 -13.19
CA ILE A 319 8.11 7.09 -13.53
C ILE A 319 8.01 8.61 -13.60
N GLY A 320 7.15 9.14 -14.48
CA GLY A 320 7.02 10.58 -14.71
C GLY A 320 6.72 11.35 -13.43
N ARG A 321 5.80 10.84 -12.59
CA ARG A 321 5.47 11.48 -11.31
C ARG A 321 6.67 11.56 -10.36
N ARG A 322 7.44 10.48 -10.23
CA ARG A 322 8.58 10.44 -9.29
C ARG A 322 9.75 11.27 -9.79
N THR A 323 10.00 11.26 -11.09
CA THR A 323 11.14 11.97 -11.67
C THR A 323 10.85 13.47 -11.78
N ALA A 324 9.59 13.87 -12.03
CA ALA A 324 9.17 15.27 -12.00
C ALA A 324 9.40 15.93 -10.64
N LEU A 325 9.11 15.24 -9.53
CA LEU A 325 9.37 15.74 -8.17
C LEU A 325 10.86 16.02 -7.91
N ALA A 326 11.74 15.31 -8.60
CA ALA A 326 13.19 15.49 -8.49
C ALA A 326 13.77 16.44 -9.54
N GLY A 327 12.94 17.01 -10.43
CA GLY A 327 13.39 17.88 -11.51
C GLY A 327 14.33 17.22 -12.52
N LYS A 328 14.31 15.89 -12.62
CA LYS A 328 15.11 15.11 -13.58
C LYS A 328 14.16 14.33 -14.48
N THR A 329 14.41 14.30 -15.79
CA THR A 329 13.58 13.54 -16.73
C THR A 329 14.42 12.41 -17.33
N PRO A 330 14.01 11.14 -17.17
CA PRO A 330 14.71 10.02 -17.79
C PRO A 330 14.56 10.08 -19.32
N SER A 331 15.58 9.62 -20.04
CA SER A 331 15.47 9.42 -21.48
C SER A 331 14.53 8.25 -21.80
N THR A 332 14.07 8.13 -23.04
CA THR A 332 13.29 6.96 -23.49
C THR A 332 14.01 5.64 -23.23
N GLN A 333 15.33 5.60 -23.46
CA GLN A 333 16.14 4.41 -23.20
C GLN A 333 16.23 4.08 -21.71
N ASP A 334 16.33 5.10 -20.83
CA ASP A 334 16.30 4.88 -19.38
C ASP A 334 14.96 4.28 -18.95
N VAL A 335 13.85 4.77 -19.51
CA VAL A 335 12.49 4.26 -19.24
C VAL A 335 12.35 2.81 -19.69
N GLU A 336 12.74 2.49 -20.93
CA GLU A 336 12.76 1.11 -21.44
C GLU A 336 13.58 0.19 -20.53
N HIS A 337 14.74 0.68 -20.08
CA HIS A 337 15.61 -0.09 -19.19
C HIS A 337 15.02 -0.27 -17.79
N PHE A 338 14.32 0.73 -17.23
CA PHE A 338 13.58 0.58 -15.98
C PHE A 338 12.53 -0.54 -16.08
N LEU A 339 11.78 -0.58 -17.18
CA LEU A 339 10.75 -1.58 -17.42
C LEU A 339 11.38 -2.97 -17.62
N ALA A 340 12.43 -3.09 -18.42
CA ALA A 340 13.14 -4.35 -18.65
C ALA A 340 13.77 -4.92 -17.36
N LEU A 341 14.30 -4.07 -16.49
CA LEU A 341 14.85 -4.48 -15.20
C LEU A 341 13.77 -5.00 -14.25
N THR A 342 12.58 -4.39 -14.25
CA THR A 342 11.60 -4.54 -13.17
C THR A 342 10.36 -5.32 -13.54
N GLY A 343 10.10 -5.53 -14.84
CA GLY A 343 8.84 -6.09 -15.35
C GLY A 343 7.62 -5.26 -14.99
N GLY A 344 7.80 -3.95 -14.73
CA GLY A 344 6.74 -3.07 -14.21
C GLY A 344 6.38 -3.32 -12.74
N TYR A 345 7.12 -4.17 -12.01
CA TYR A 345 6.80 -4.49 -10.61
C TYR A 345 6.99 -3.26 -9.70
N PRO A 346 5.93 -2.73 -9.05
CA PRO A 346 5.96 -1.35 -8.58
C PRO A 346 7.01 -1.05 -7.51
N SER A 347 7.26 -1.93 -6.53
CA SER A 347 8.31 -1.67 -5.53
C SER A 347 9.71 -1.67 -6.12
N LEU A 348 10.00 -2.57 -7.06
CA LEU A 348 11.29 -2.62 -7.76
C LEU A 348 11.44 -1.41 -8.67
N LEU A 349 10.40 -1.05 -9.42
CA LEU A 349 10.39 0.16 -10.26
C LEU A 349 10.69 1.42 -9.45
N LYS A 350 10.03 1.58 -8.30
CA LYS A 350 10.30 2.70 -7.38
C LYS A 350 11.74 2.67 -6.86
N GLY A 351 12.28 1.50 -6.54
CA GLY A 351 13.67 1.32 -6.11
C GLY A 351 14.68 1.69 -7.20
N VAL A 352 14.46 1.25 -8.44
CA VAL A 352 15.33 1.57 -9.59
C VAL A 352 15.30 3.06 -9.91
N ILE A 353 14.11 3.69 -9.92
CA ILE A 353 13.99 5.15 -10.11
C ILE A 353 14.75 5.89 -9.01
N GLN A 354 14.60 5.48 -7.75
CA GLN A 354 15.28 6.12 -6.63
C GLN A 354 16.81 6.02 -6.75
N TRP A 355 17.32 4.82 -7.10
CA TRP A 355 18.73 4.61 -7.38
C TRP A 355 19.24 5.48 -8.53
N TRP A 356 18.49 5.55 -9.63
CA TRP A 356 18.84 6.40 -10.79
C TRP A 356 18.87 7.89 -10.42
N LEU A 357 17.90 8.37 -9.64
CA LEU A 357 17.84 9.76 -9.20
C LEU A 357 19.02 10.16 -8.32
N THR A 358 19.57 9.22 -7.55
CA THR A 358 20.62 9.43 -6.56
C THR A 358 22.03 9.07 -7.03
N THR A 359 22.16 8.34 -8.13
CA THR A 359 23.46 7.92 -8.68
C THR A 359 23.89 8.88 -9.79
N ALA A 360 25.02 9.56 -9.60
CA ALA A 360 25.59 10.45 -10.61
C ALA A 360 27.09 10.15 -10.84
N PRO A 361 27.56 10.07 -12.11
CA PRO A 361 26.78 9.93 -13.35
C PRO A 361 26.18 8.51 -13.50
N PRO A 362 25.06 8.35 -14.23
CA PRO A 362 24.51 7.04 -14.51
C PRO A 362 25.53 6.23 -15.33
N SER A 363 25.78 4.99 -14.90
CA SER A 363 26.65 4.07 -15.62
C SER A 363 26.03 3.66 -16.96
N PRO A 364 26.77 3.06 -17.89
CA PRO A 364 26.15 2.42 -19.06
C PRO A 364 25.07 1.42 -18.63
N HIS A 365 23.94 1.36 -19.34
CA HIS A 365 22.78 0.52 -19.00
C HIS A 365 23.16 -0.96 -18.74
N GLN A 366 24.12 -1.50 -19.50
CA GLN A 366 24.64 -2.86 -19.32
C GLN A 366 25.21 -3.14 -17.91
N GLN A 367 25.58 -2.10 -17.16
CA GLN A 367 26.10 -2.22 -15.79
C GLN A 367 25.04 -2.02 -14.71
N TRP A 368 23.80 -1.66 -15.07
CA TRP A 368 22.77 -1.32 -14.08
C TRP A 368 22.33 -2.55 -13.30
N GLN A 369 21.99 -3.65 -13.97
CA GLN A 369 21.51 -4.86 -13.30
C GLN A 369 22.49 -5.39 -12.23
N PRO A 370 23.80 -5.63 -12.52
CA PRO A 370 24.73 -6.11 -11.49
C PRO A 370 24.92 -5.14 -10.32
N ARG A 371 24.78 -3.82 -10.55
CA ARG A 371 24.86 -2.81 -9.50
C ARG A 371 23.59 -2.79 -8.65
N LEU A 372 22.42 -2.75 -9.28
CA LEU A 372 21.12 -2.77 -8.63
C LEU A 372 20.90 -4.02 -7.78
N LEU A 373 21.39 -5.19 -8.21
CA LEU A 373 21.35 -6.41 -7.41
C LEU A 373 22.20 -6.33 -6.12
N ARG A 374 23.13 -5.38 -6.03
CA ARG A 374 23.90 -5.08 -4.82
C ARG A 374 23.29 -3.94 -3.98
N GLU A 375 22.29 -3.23 -4.50
CA GLU A 375 21.65 -2.14 -3.78
C GLU A 375 20.78 -2.68 -2.64
N PRO A 376 21.02 -2.26 -1.37
CA PRO A 376 20.31 -2.79 -0.22
C PRO A 376 18.78 -2.70 -0.31
N GLY A 377 18.27 -1.61 -0.90
CA GLY A 377 16.82 -1.41 -1.10
C GLY A 377 16.21 -2.42 -2.09
N ILE A 378 16.91 -2.73 -3.18
CA ILE A 378 16.47 -3.73 -4.16
C ILE A 378 16.52 -5.12 -3.54
N GLN A 379 17.63 -5.47 -2.88
CA GLN A 379 17.75 -6.75 -2.17
C GLN A 379 16.69 -6.95 -1.10
N TYR A 380 16.32 -5.89 -0.38
CA TYR A 380 15.22 -5.95 0.59
C TYR A 380 13.91 -6.34 -0.10
N HIS A 381 13.55 -5.69 -1.21
CA HIS A 381 12.33 -6.02 -1.95
C HIS A 381 12.36 -7.43 -2.54
N LEU A 382 13.48 -7.87 -3.11
CA LEU A 382 13.63 -9.23 -3.63
C LEU A 382 13.47 -10.28 -2.51
N ARG A 383 14.07 -10.06 -1.33
CA ARG A 383 13.88 -10.95 -0.17
C ARG A 383 12.43 -11.02 0.30
N GLU A 384 11.72 -9.89 0.34
CA GLU A 384 10.32 -9.88 0.75
C GLU A 384 9.43 -10.63 -0.25
N ILE A 385 9.69 -10.48 -1.55
CA ILE A 385 9.01 -11.25 -2.61
C ILE A 385 9.32 -12.74 -2.42
N TRP A 386 10.59 -13.12 -2.29
CA TRP A 386 11.03 -14.51 -2.11
C TRP A 386 10.38 -15.19 -0.90
N ARG A 387 10.30 -14.51 0.24
CA ARG A 387 9.67 -15.01 1.48
C ARG A 387 8.15 -15.17 1.38
N ALA A 388 7.52 -14.50 0.44
CA ALA A 388 6.08 -14.60 0.22
C ALA A 388 5.70 -15.78 -0.69
N LEU A 389 6.65 -16.34 -1.45
CA LEU A 389 6.44 -17.45 -2.35
C LEU A 389 6.31 -18.79 -1.61
N ALA A 390 5.42 -19.65 -2.12
CA ALA A 390 5.28 -21.02 -1.70
C ALA A 390 6.55 -21.85 -2.02
N PRO A 391 6.79 -22.98 -1.32
CA PRO A 391 7.94 -23.85 -1.61
C PRO A 391 8.01 -24.31 -3.08
N ALA A 392 6.87 -24.68 -3.68
CA ALA A 392 6.82 -25.12 -5.08
C ALA A 392 7.15 -23.97 -6.07
N GLU A 393 6.69 -22.76 -5.78
CA GLU A 393 6.99 -21.55 -6.56
C GLU A 393 8.49 -21.22 -6.49
N ARG A 394 9.10 -21.27 -5.30
CA ARG A 394 10.54 -21.07 -5.10
C ARG A 394 11.38 -22.11 -5.86
N MET A 395 10.98 -23.38 -5.78
CA MET A 395 11.63 -24.47 -6.52
C MET A 395 11.55 -24.22 -8.03
N ALA A 396 10.40 -23.81 -8.55
CA ALA A 396 10.22 -23.49 -9.96
C ALA A 396 11.12 -22.33 -10.42
N LEU A 397 11.23 -21.25 -9.63
CA LEU A 397 12.12 -20.13 -9.96
C LEU A 397 13.61 -20.49 -9.89
N GLN A 398 14.03 -21.33 -8.94
CA GLN A 398 15.39 -21.88 -8.89
C GLN A 398 15.69 -22.74 -10.12
N THR A 399 14.74 -23.60 -10.47
CA THR A 399 14.81 -24.48 -11.63
C THR A 399 14.97 -23.66 -12.91
N LEU A 400 14.17 -22.60 -13.08
CA LEU A 400 14.27 -21.64 -14.19
C LEU A 400 15.63 -20.94 -14.26
N GLN A 401 16.20 -20.50 -13.13
CA GLN A 401 17.49 -19.83 -13.13
C GLN A 401 18.64 -20.77 -13.54
N HIS A 402 18.55 -22.05 -13.17
CA HIS A 402 19.53 -23.07 -13.52
C HIS A 402 19.26 -23.73 -14.88
N HIS A 403 18.18 -23.37 -15.58
CA HIS A 403 17.82 -23.95 -16.88
C HIS A 403 18.79 -23.57 -18.00
N ARG A 404 19.87 -24.35 -18.05
CA ARG A 404 20.58 -24.75 -19.26
C ARG A 404 20.20 -26.18 -19.74
N ASN A 405 19.37 -26.92 -19.00
CA ASN A 405 19.28 -28.40 -19.10
C ASN A 405 17.89 -29.00 -19.42
N GLY A 406 16.91 -28.24 -19.91
CA GLY A 406 15.70 -28.82 -20.54
C GLY A 406 14.71 -29.56 -19.62
N GLN A 407 14.71 -29.32 -18.31
CA GLN A 407 13.58 -29.76 -17.47
C GLN A 407 12.39 -28.84 -17.78
N ALA A 408 11.17 -29.37 -17.87
CA ALA A 408 10.00 -28.52 -18.01
C ALA A 408 9.51 -28.08 -16.62
N LEU A 409 9.24 -26.78 -16.45
CA LEU A 409 8.52 -26.29 -15.28
C LEU A 409 7.09 -26.85 -15.27
N SER A 410 6.53 -27.09 -14.08
CA SER A 410 5.10 -27.43 -13.96
C SER A 410 4.26 -26.32 -14.59
N PRO A 411 3.39 -26.61 -15.59
CA PRO A 411 2.59 -25.59 -16.26
C PRO A 411 1.74 -24.76 -15.30
N GLU A 412 1.16 -25.41 -14.29
CA GLU A 412 0.32 -24.76 -13.27
C GLU A 412 1.10 -23.74 -12.45
N VAL A 413 2.29 -24.12 -11.95
CA VAL A 413 3.13 -23.23 -11.14
C VAL A 413 3.67 -22.06 -11.98
N SER A 414 4.02 -22.30 -13.24
CA SER A 414 4.49 -21.24 -14.13
C SER A 414 3.40 -20.25 -14.47
N GLU A 415 2.18 -20.72 -14.77
CA GLU A 415 1.03 -19.84 -14.97
C GLU A 415 0.74 -19.01 -13.72
N ASP A 416 0.87 -19.61 -12.55
CA ASP A 416 0.65 -18.94 -11.28
C ASP A 416 1.68 -17.84 -11.01
N LEU A 417 2.95 -18.12 -11.24
CA LEU A 417 4.02 -17.14 -11.16
C LEU A 417 3.86 -16.03 -12.20
N ALA A 418 3.35 -16.35 -13.39
CA ALA A 418 3.02 -15.36 -14.41
C ALA A 418 1.83 -14.47 -14.03
N ARG A 419 0.80 -15.05 -13.40
CA ARG A 419 -0.31 -14.28 -12.82
C ARG A 419 0.16 -13.33 -11.74
N LEU A 420 1.17 -13.70 -10.96
CA LEU A 420 1.82 -12.84 -9.96
C LEU A 420 2.77 -11.79 -10.57
N GLY A 421 2.98 -11.82 -11.89
CA GLY A 421 3.85 -10.88 -12.61
C GLY A 421 5.33 -11.15 -12.42
N LEU A 422 5.73 -12.36 -12.00
CA LEU A 422 7.13 -12.75 -11.85
C LEU A 422 7.69 -13.39 -13.12
N LEU A 423 6.83 -14.06 -13.90
CA LEU A 423 7.18 -14.68 -15.18
C LEU A 423 6.39 -14.07 -16.33
N CYS A 424 6.96 -14.14 -17.52
CA CYS A 424 6.29 -13.92 -18.79
C CYS A 424 6.55 -15.12 -19.71
N ARG A 425 5.64 -15.35 -20.66
CA ARG A 425 5.78 -16.40 -21.66
C ARG A 425 6.35 -15.78 -22.94
N THR A 426 7.38 -16.37 -23.49
CA THR A 426 7.85 -16.11 -24.86
C THR A 426 7.49 -17.30 -25.75
N ASP A 427 7.81 -17.21 -27.05
CA ASP A 427 7.37 -18.20 -28.04
C ASP A 427 7.78 -19.64 -27.66
N ASP A 428 8.93 -19.80 -26.99
CA ASP A 428 9.52 -21.11 -26.70
C ASP A 428 9.65 -21.46 -25.20
N ASP A 429 9.54 -20.51 -24.27
CA ASP A 429 9.75 -20.79 -22.84
C ASP A 429 9.15 -19.74 -21.89
N TRP A 430 9.23 -20.02 -20.58
CA TRP A 430 9.01 -19.06 -19.51
C TRP A 430 10.29 -18.28 -19.21
N GLN A 431 10.13 -16.98 -18.94
CA GLN A 431 11.24 -16.09 -18.58
C GLN A 431 10.83 -15.23 -17.38
N PHE A 432 11.82 -14.71 -16.66
CA PHE A 432 11.53 -13.69 -15.64
C PHE A 432 10.95 -12.44 -16.31
N ALA A 433 9.87 -11.90 -15.74
CA ALA A 433 9.21 -10.70 -16.26
C ALA A 433 10.10 -9.44 -16.24
N GLY A 434 11.15 -9.45 -15.40
CA GLY A 434 12.16 -8.41 -15.32
C GLY A 434 13.50 -9.00 -14.86
N SER A 435 14.60 -8.48 -15.38
CA SER A 435 15.92 -9.08 -15.15
C SER A 435 16.41 -8.96 -13.70
N LEU A 436 15.84 -8.09 -12.86
CA LEU A 436 16.15 -8.06 -11.42
C LEU A 436 15.60 -9.29 -10.67
N PHE A 437 14.58 -9.97 -11.19
CA PHE A 437 14.07 -11.19 -10.55
C PHE A 437 15.05 -12.36 -10.61
N THR A 438 16.09 -12.30 -11.45
CA THR A 438 17.17 -13.30 -11.44
C THR A 438 17.93 -13.32 -10.11
N GLY A 439 17.84 -12.26 -9.29
CA GLY A 439 18.44 -12.21 -7.96
C GLY A 439 17.56 -12.75 -6.82
N LEU A 440 16.33 -13.22 -7.10
CA LEU A 440 15.44 -13.77 -6.07
C LEU A 440 16.03 -15.02 -5.39
N THR A 441 16.72 -15.84 -6.17
CA THR A 441 17.27 -17.14 -5.78
C THR A 441 18.56 -17.05 -4.99
N ASP A 442 19.24 -15.89 -5.00
CA ASP A 442 20.44 -15.61 -4.19
C ASP A 442 20.11 -15.47 -2.68
N HIS A 443 18.85 -15.65 -2.31
CA HIS A 443 18.32 -15.53 -0.94
C HIS A 443 17.80 -16.86 -0.37
N GLY A 444 18.09 -17.97 -1.05
CA GLY A 444 17.73 -19.34 -0.67
C GLY A 444 18.44 -19.87 0.56
#